data_AF-A0A1I1NTV9-F1
#
_entry.id   AF-A0A1I1NTV9-F1
#
_cell.length_a   1.000
_cell.length_b   1.000
_cell.length_c   1.000
_cell.angle_alpha   90.00
_cell.angle_beta   90.00
_cell.angle_gamma   90.00
#
_symmetry.space_group_name_H-M   'P 1'
#
loop_
_entity.id
_entity.type
_entity.pdbx_description
1 polymer ?
#
loop_
_entity_poly.entity_id
_entity_poly.type
_entity_poly.pdbx_seq_one_letter_code
_entity_poly.pdbx_strand_id
1 'polypeptide(L)'
;MNLALLSSIIAVCMAVGVMFIRLKAAKKPATLKKIVLPPIFMSTGACMYLLPEFRLTTSEILEAIAVGLIFSIFLIKTSKFEMRGQEIYLIRSKAFIFILIGLLVVRIAFKSYLSQSLDVGQLSGMFFLLAFAMIVSWRIAMYRSFTKLQKEMKKQAEFYDEKDIKLT
;
A
#
# COMPACT_ATOMS: atom_id res chain seq x y z
N MET A 1 1.56 -33.09 14.67
CA MET A 1 2.49 -31.93 14.78
C MET A 1 3.49 -32.06 13.64
N ASN A 2 3.57 -31.25 12.57
CA ASN A 2 3.78 -29.80 12.56
C ASN A 2 3.65 -29.16 11.16
N LEU A 3 2.89 -29.68 10.18
CA LEU A 3 2.80 -29.01 8.87
C LEU A 3 2.15 -27.61 8.94
N ALA A 4 1.10 -27.47 9.76
CA ALA A 4 0.43 -26.19 10.02
C ALA A 4 1.28 -25.21 10.84
N LEU A 5 2.12 -25.73 11.75
CA LEU A 5 3.07 -24.93 12.52
C LEU A 5 4.21 -24.43 11.62
N LEU A 6 4.75 -25.30 10.78
CA LEU A 6 5.82 -24.96 9.83
C LEU A 6 5.35 -23.94 8.79
N SER A 7 4.15 -24.11 8.22
CA SER A 7 3.57 -23.15 7.26
C SER A 7 3.29 -21.79 7.90
N SER A 8 2.85 -21.76 9.17
CA SER A 8 2.65 -20.52 9.93
C SER A 8 3.97 -19.80 10.22
N ILE A 9 5.02 -20.52 10.62
CA ILE A 9 6.35 -19.96 10.87
C ILE A 9 6.94 -19.37 9.57
N ILE A 10 6.85 -20.10 8.46
CA ILE A 10 7.33 -19.63 7.15
C ILE A 10 6.57 -18.36 6.73
N ALA A 11 5.25 -18.30 6.92
CA ALA A 11 4.44 -17.13 6.59
C ALA A 11 4.85 -15.90 7.43
N VAL A 12 5.11 -16.07 8.72
CA VAL A 12 5.59 -14.99 9.60
C VAL A 12 6.99 -14.53 9.17
N CYS A 13 7.91 -15.46 8.91
CA CYS A 13 9.25 -15.12 8.43
C CYS A 13 9.22 -14.35 7.10
N MET A 14 8.38 -14.76 6.14
CA MET A 14 8.19 -14.02 4.89
C MET A 14 7.60 -12.62 5.13
N ALA A 15 6.59 -12.50 6.00
CA ALA A 15 5.98 -11.20 6.31
C ALA A 15 7.00 -10.23 6.92
N VAL A 16 7.84 -10.71 7.85
CA VAL A 16 8.92 -9.93 8.47
C VAL A 16 9.99 -9.56 7.43
N GLY A 17 10.42 -10.51 6.60
CA GLY A 17 11.42 -10.27 5.55
C GLY A 17 10.98 -9.21 4.54
N VAL A 18 9.74 -9.31 4.04
CA VAL A 18 9.14 -8.30 3.14
C VAL A 18 9.03 -6.94 3.82
N MET A 19 8.72 -6.90 5.12
CA MET A 19 8.71 -5.67 5.89
C MET A 19 10.11 -5.04 5.95
N PHE A 20 11.15 -5.81 6.22
CA PHE A 20 12.55 -5.33 6.20
C PHE A 20 12.98 -4.78 4.84
N ILE A 21 12.63 -5.46 3.75
CA ILE A 21 12.90 -4.97 2.38
C ILE A 21 12.22 -3.62 2.15
N ARG A 22 10.95 -3.47 2.57
CA ARG A 22 10.23 -2.20 2.51
C ARG A 22 10.89 -1.10 3.35
N LEU A 23 11.40 -1.45 4.53
CA LEU A 23 12.12 -0.50 5.39
C LEU A 23 13.41 0.01 4.73
N LYS A 24 14.16 -0.87 4.07
CA LYS A 24 15.39 -0.51 3.36
C LYS A 24 15.10 0.31 2.09
N ALA A 25 14.03 0.00 1.38
CA ALA A 25 13.59 0.72 0.18
C ALA A 25 13.17 2.17 0.48
N ALA A 26 12.67 2.46 1.68
CA ALA A 26 12.27 3.80 2.12
C ALA A 26 13.45 4.77 2.35
N LYS A 27 14.68 4.27 2.48
CA LYS A 27 15.89 5.11 2.61
C LYS A 27 16.41 5.67 1.29
N LYS A 28 15.82 5.26 0.15
CA LYS A 28 16.20 5.72 -1.19
C LYS A 28 15.28 6.85 -1.64
N PRO A 29 15.76 7.77 -2.51
CA PRO A 29 14.93 8.83 -3.06
C PRO A 29 13.66 8.25 -3.72
N ALA A 30 12.54 8.91 -3.46
CA ALA A 30 11.25 8.55 -4.01
C ALA A 30 11.23 8.91 -5.49
N THR A 31 10.81 7.96 -6.34
CA THR A 31 10.63 8.21 -7.76
C THR A 31 9.21 7.86 -8.16
N LEU A 32 8.68 8.54 -9.18
CA LEU A 32 7.34 8.28 -9.73
C LEU A 32 7.14 6.78 -10.04
N LYS A 33 8.14 6.14 -10.65
CA LYS A 33 8.13 4.69 -10.94
C LYS A 33 7.87 3.87 -9.67
N LYS A 34 8.59 4.12 -8.57
CA LYS A 34 8.42 3.37 -7.30
C LYS A 34 7.06 3.60 -6.64
N ILE A 35 6.41 4.75 -6.89
CA ILE A 35 5.09 5.06 -6.35
C ILE A 35 4.00 4.27 -7.10
N VAL A 36 4.07 4.19 -8.44
CA VAL A 36 3.04 3.56 -9.27
C VAL A 36 3.21 2.04 -9.39
N LEU A 37 4.43 1.53 -9.20
CA LEU A 37 4.75 0.13 -9.41
C LEU A 37 3.96 -0.87 -8.52
N PRO A 38 3.69 -0.60 -7.22
CA PRO A 38 2.95 -1.52 -6.36
C PRO A 38 1.53 -1.90 -6.83
N PRO A 39 0.62 -0.96 -7.18
CA PRO A 39 -0.71 -1.32 -7.65
C PRO A 39 -0.66 -2.11 -8.98
N ILE A 40 0.30 -1.83 -9.87
CA ILE A 40 0.47 -2.61 -11.10
C ILE A 40 0.79 -4.07 -10.79
N PHE A 41 1.72 -4.34 -9.87
CA PHE A 41 2.02 -5.72 -9.47
C PHE A 41 0.86 -6.40 -8.76
N MET A 42 0.09 -5.65 -7.97
CA MET A 42 -1.10 -6.23 -7.33
C MET A 42 -2.20 -6.53 -8.32
N SER A 43 -2.36 -5.76 -9.40
CA SER A 43 -3.34 -6.07 -10.45
C SER A 43 -3.11 -7.46 -11.08
N THR A 44 -1.87 -7.95 -11.15
CA THR A 44 -1.60 -9.34 -11.59
C THR A 44 -2.25 -10.37 -10.66
N GLY A 45 -2.34 -10.07 -9.36
CA GLY A 45 -3.04 -10.91 -8.38
C GLY A 45 -4.56 -10.97 -8.58
N ALA A 46 -5.16 -10.00 -9.28
CA ALA A 46 -6.59 -10.02 -9.60
C ALA A 46 -6.98 -11.19 -10.54
N CYS A 47 -6.00 -11.84 -11.17
CA CYS A 47 -6.20 -13.09 -11.92
C CYS A 47 -6.88 -14.19 -11.08
N MET A 48 -6.77 -14.14 -9.74
CA MET A 48 -7.46 -15.10 -8.87
C MET A 48 -9.00 -15.09 -9.04
N TYR A 49 -9.60 -13.98 -9.47
CA TYR A 49 -11.05 -13.87 -9.71
C TYR A 49 -11.55 -14.65 -10.94
N LEU A 50 -10.64 -15.15 -11.77
CA LEU A 50 -11.00 -16.06 -12.86
C LEU A 50 -11.56 -17.39 -12.31
N LEU A 51 -11.05 -17.82 -11.15
CA LEU A 51 -11.50 -19.02 -10.47
C LEU A 51 -12.83 -18.75 -9.73
N PRO A 52 -13.81 -19.67 -9.82
CA PRO A 52 -15.13 -19.47 -9.24
C PRO A 52 -15.11 -19.31 -7.72
N GLU A 53 -14.16 -19.95 -7.02
CA GLU A 53 -14.01 -19.90 -5.56
C GLU A 53 -13.70 -18.50 -5.02
N PHE A 54 -13.17 -17.59 -5.84
CA PHE A 54 -12.80 -16.24 -5.42
C PHE A 54 -13.78 -15.17 -5.87
N ARG A 55 -14.86 -15.55 -6.57
CA ARG A 55 -15.84 -14.59 -7.08
C ARG A 55 -16.63 -13.98 -5.93
N LEU A 56 -16.80 -12.68 -6.02
CA LEU A 56 -17.49 -11.87 -5.02
C LEU A 56 -18.85 -11.47 -5.53
N THR A 57 -19.83 -11.42 -4.62
CA THR A 57 -21.12 -10.78 -4.90
C THR A 57 -20.95 -9.27 -4.99
N THR A 58 -21.87 -8.60 -5.68
CA THR A 58 -21.82 -7.14 -5.86
C THR A 58 -21.82 -6.39 -4.53
N SER A 59 -22.53 -6.89 -3.52
CA SER A 59 -22.54 -6.34 -2.15
C SER A 59 -21.15 -6.39 -1.51
N GLU A 60 -20.48 -7.55 -1.58
CA GLU A 60 -19.15 -7.72 -0.99
C GLU A 60 -18.08 -6.88 -1.70
N ILE A 61 -18.21 -6.70 -3.02
CA ILE A 61 -17.36 -5.81 -3.79
C ILE A 61 -17.48 -4.38 -3.27
N LEU A 62 -18.71 -3.90 -3.09
CA LEU A 62 -18.98 -2.55 -2.61
C LEU A 62 -18.44 -2.34 -1.20
N GLU A 63 -18.68 -3.29 -0.30
CA GLU A 63 -18.20 -3.26 1.08
C GLU A 63 -16.67 -3.26 1.14
N ALA A 64 -16.00 -4.17 0.43
CA ALA A 64 -14.55 -4.27 0.41
C ALA A 64 -13.90 -2.99 -0.13
N ILE A 65 -14.47 -2.41 -1.20
CA ILE A 65 -13.98 -1.13 -1.76
C ILE A 65 -14.21 0.00 -0.74
N ALA A 66 -15.41 0.13 -0.18
CA ALA A 66 -15.71 1.20 0.77
C ALA A 66 -14.78 1.16 1.98
N VAL A 67 -14.60 0.00 2.59
CA VAL A 67 -13.69 -0.20 3.72
C VAL A 67 -12.24 0.06 3.32
N GLY A 68 -11.81 -0.43 2.15
CA GLY A 68 -10.47 -0.18 1.61
C GLY A 68 -10.18 1.32 1.41
N LEU A 69 -11.15 2.08 0.91
CA LEU A 69 -11.06 3.52 0.77
C LEU A 69 -10.97 4.23 2.14
N ILE A 70 -11.76 3.81 3.13
CA ILE A 70 -11.70 4.36 4.50
C ILE A 70 -10.30 4.16 5.09
N PHE A 71 -9.74 2.95 5.01
CA PHE A 71 -8.38 2.70 5.47
C PHE A 71 -7.31 3.48 4.68
N SER A 72 -7.54 3.75 3.40
CA SER A 72 -6.63 4.55 2.58
C SER A 72 -6.47 5.97 3.13
N ILE A 73 -7.52 6.56 3.73
CA ILE A 73 -7.46 7.91 4.31
C ILE A 73 -6.43 7.97 5.44
N PHE A 74 -6.39 6.95 6.31
CA PHE A 74 -5.41 6.85 7.39
C PHE A 74 -3.97 6.78 6.84
N LEU A 75 -3.77 6.03 5.75
CA LEU A 75 -2.47 5.92 5.09
C LEU A 75 -2.03 7.25 4.47
N ILE A 76 -2.94 7.93 3.77
CA ILE A 76 -2.67 9.23 3.15
C ILE A 76 -2.27 10.26 4.22
N LYS A 77 -3.04 10.35 5.31
CA LYS A 77 -2.79 11.32 6.39
C LYS A 77 -1.45 11.10 7.10
N THR A 78 -0.99 9.86 7.17
CA THR A 78 0.25 9.48 7.87
C THR A 78 1.46 9.43 6.94
N SER A 79 1.27 9.52 5.63
CA SER A 79 2.34 9.63 4.64
C SER A 79 2.74 11.08 4.44
N LYS A 80 4.01 11.39 4.68
CA LYS A 80 4.59 12.71 4.43
C LYS A 80 5.77 12.58 3.48
N PHE A 81 6.04 13.62 2.72
CA PHE A 81 7.24 13.74 1.92
C PHE A 81 8.14 14.81 2.55
N GLU A 82 9.44 14.55 2.54
CA GLU A 82 10.46 15.45 3.05
C GLU A 82 11.39 15.81 1.89
N MET A 83 11.68 17.10 1.75
CA MET A 83 12.69 17.58 0.82
C MET A 83 14.04 17.56 1.51
N ARG A 84 15.01 16.84 0.95
CA ARG A 84 16.39 16.83 1.44
C ARG A 84 17.30 17.22 0.27
N GLY A 85 17.69 18.49 0.23
CA GLY A 85 18.45 19.06 -0.88
C GLY A 85 17.63 19.08 -2.18
N GLN A 86 18.15 18.46 -3.25
CA GLN A 86 17.47 18.34 -4.55
C GLN A 86 16.65 17.06 -4.72
N GLU A 87 16.50 16.25 -3.66
CA GLU A 87 15.80 14.97 -3.72
C GLU A 87 14.59 14.92 -2.76
N ILE A 88 13.52 14.26 -3.22
CA ILE A 88 12.29 14.05 -2.44
C ILE A 88 12.34 12.66 -1.79
N TYR A 89 12.26 12.63 -0.46
CA TYR A 89 12.22 11.41 0.34
C TYR A 89 10.80 11.16 0.88
N LEU A 90 10.41 9.89 0.96
CA LEU A 90 9.13 9.49 1.53
C LEU A 90 9.30 9.17 3.02
N ILE A 91 8.65 9.95 3.89
CA ILE A 91 8.49 9.59 5.29
C ILE A 91 7.43 8.48 5.37
N ARG A 92 7.90 7.31 5.81
CA ARG A 92 7.10 6.10 5.95
C ARG A 92 5.91 6.29 6.91
N SER A 93 4.74 5.84 6.47
CA SER A 93 3.55 5.74 7.32
C SER A 93 3.69 4.56 8.28
N LYS A 94 3.66 4.82 9.60
CA LYS A 94 3.57 3.75 10.62
C LYS A 94 2.21 3.04 10.58
N ALA A 95 1.17 3.72 10.09
CA ALA A 95 -0.18 3.16 9.98
C ALA A 95 -0.24 1.99 8.98
N PHE A 96 0.63 1.96 7.96
CA PHE A 96 0.69 0.84 7.02
C PHE A 96 1.00 -0.49 7.69
N ILE A 97 1.93 -0.50 8.65
CA ILE A 97 2.28 -1.71 9.40
C ILE A 97 1.11 -2.12 10.31
N PHE A 98 0.50 -1.14 10.99
CA PHE A 98 -0.65 -1.40 11.86
C PHE A 98 -1.84 -1.97 11.09
N ILE A 99 -2.16 -1.42 9.92
CA ILE A 99 -3.24 -1.90 9.06
C ILE A 99 -2.95 -3.30 8.54
N LEU A 100 -1.71 -3.60 8.12
CA LEU A 100 -1.31 -4.95 7.68
C LEU A 100 -1.46 -5.99 8.78
N ILE A 101 -0.97 -5.68 9.99
CA ILE A 101 -1.08 -6.58 11.14
C ILE A 101 -2.55 -6.72 11.55
N GLY A 102 -3.30 -5.62 11.60
CA GLY A 102 -4.73 -5.62 11.90
C GLY A 102 -5.54 -6.48 10.94
N LEU A 103 -5.32 -6.32 9.63
CA LEU A 103 -5.95 -7.15 8.59
C LEU A 103 -5.60 -8.64 8.77
N LEU A 104 -4.35 -8.95 9.10
CA LEU A 104 -3.91 -10.33 9.32
C LEU A 104 -4.58 -10.96 10.56
N VAL A 105 -4.66 -10.21 11.66
CA VAL A 105 -5.33 -10.66 12.90
C VAL A 105 -6.82 -10.85 12.67
N VAL A 106 -7.49 -9.86 12.04
CA VAL A 106 -8.91 -9.96 11.68
C VAL A 106 -9.14 -11.16 10.78
N ARG A 107 -8.26 -11.40 9.79
CA ARG A 107 -8.36 -12.57 8.91
C ARG A 107 -8.27 -13.89 9.68
N ILE A 108 -7.33 -14.03 10.61
CA ILE A 108 -7.17 -15.24 11.43
C ILE A 108 -8.37 -15.44 12.36
N ALA A 109 -8.86 -14.35 12.98
CA ALA A 109 -10.03 -14.37 13.85
C ALA A 109 -11.30 -14.78 13.08
N PHE A 110 -11.53 -14.21 11.89
CA PHE A 110 -12.65 -14.57 11.02
C PHE A 110 -12.57 -16.02 10.57
N LYS A 111 -11.39 -16.50 10.17
CA LYS A 111 -11.21 -17.92 9.82
C LYS A 111 -11.58 -18.84 11.00
N SER A 112 -11.25 -18.45 12.23
CA SER A 112 -11.51 -19.27 13.42
C SER A 112 -12.96 -19.22 13.90
N TYR A 113 -13.64 -18.07 13.77
CA TYR A 113 -15.02 -17.90 14.23
C TYR A 113 -16.07 -18.26 13.16
N LEU A 114 -15.76 -18.03 11.89
CA LEU A 114 -16.71 -18.11 10.77
C LEU A 114 -16.43 -19.33 9.87
N SER A 115 -15.85 -20.38 10.44
CA SER A 115 -15.41 -21.57 9.72
C SER A 115 -16.56 -22.48 9.22
N GLN A 116 -17.82 -22.08 9.40
CA GLN A 116 -19.02 -22.86 9.03
C GLN A 116 -19.90 -22.21 7.95
N SER A 117 -19.73 -20.92 7.62
CA SER A 117 -20.73 -20.21 6.80
C SER A 117 -20.19 -19.44 5.60
N LEU A 118 -18.88 -19.14 5.50
CA LEU A 118 -18.29 -18.49 4.32
C LEU A 118 -17.14 -19.33 3.75
N ASP A 119 -17.10 -19.45 2.42
CA ASP A 119 -16.04 -20.16 1.72
C ASP A 119 -14.69 -19.42 1.83
N VAL A 120 -13.62 -20.18 2.03
CA VAL A 120 -12.28 -19.63 2.30
C VAL A 120 -11.74 -18.85 1.08
N GLY A 121 -12.16 -19.25 -0.13
CA GLY A 121 -11.86 -18.56 -1.38
C GLY A 121 -12.47 -17.15 -1.43
N GLN A 122 -13.77 -17.04 -1.15
CA GLN A 122 -14.52 -15.77 -1.19
C GLN A 122 -13.96 -14.76 -0.19
N LEU A 123 -13.68 -15.20 1.04
CA LEU A 123 -13.06 -14.36 2.07
C LEU A 123 -11.69 -13.84 1.63
N SER A 124 -10.89 -14.68 0.96
CA SER A 124 -9.59 -14.28 0.41
C SER A 124 -9.75 -13.27 -0.74
N GLY A 125 -10.80 -13.42 -1.55
CA GLY A 125 -11.29 -12.42 -2.51
C GLY A 125 -11.52 -11.05 -1.88
N MET A 126 -12.37 -11.00 -0.84
CA MET A 126 -12.73 -9.75 -0.17
C MET A 126 -11.51 -9.01 0.36
N PHE A 127 -10.63 -9.72 1.06
CA PHE A 127 -9.42 -9.13 1.63
C PHE A 127 -8.45 -8.59 0.57
N PHE A 128 -8.32 -9.29 -0.56
CA PHE A 128 -7.51 -8.80 -1.67
C PHE A 128 -8.12 -7.52 -2.26
N LEU A 129 -9.43 -7.49 -2.54
CA LEU A 129 -10.08 -6.32 -3.12
C LEU A 129 -9.96 -5.10 -2.21
N LEU A 130 -10.20 -5.29 -0.90
CA LEU A 130 -10.01 -4.26 0.12
C LEU A 130 -8.58 -3.72 0.12
N ALA A 131 -7.59 -4.62 0.14
CA ALA A 131 -6.18 -4.23 0.12
C ALA A 131 -5.79 -3.51 -1.18
N PHE A 132 -6.35 -3.96 -2.31
CA PHE A 132 -6.12 -3.37 -3.63
C PHE A 132 -6.70 -1.95 -3.71
N ALA A 133 -7.97 -1.78 -3.35
CA ALA A 133 -8.64 -0.47 -3.30
C ALA A 133 -7.89 0.51 -2.38
N MET A 134 -7.46 0.02 -1.22
CA MET A 134 -6.67 0.80 -0.27
C MET A 134 -5.34 1.27 -0.84
N ILE A 135 -4.57 0.37 -1.47
CA ILE A 135 -3.25 0.65 -2.01
C ILE A 135 -3.32 1.56 -3.23
N VAL A 136 -4.30 1.35 -4.13
CA VAL A 136 -4.50 2.18 -5.31
C VAL A 136 -4.76 3.63 -4.90
N SER A 137 -5.75 3.87 -4.04
CA SER A 137 -6.12 5.22 -3.58
C SER A 137 -4.98 5.92 -2.86
N TRP A 138 -4.26 5.20 -1.99
CA TRP A 138 -3.10 5.74 -1.29
C TRP A 138 -1.95 6.11 -2.26
N ARG A 139 -1.65 5.27 -3.26
CA ARG A 139 -0.61 5.56 -4.25
C ARG A 139 -0.97 6.72 -5.18
N ILE A 140 -2.24 6.86 -5.55
CA ILE A 140 -2.71 8.02 -6.33
C ILE A 140 -2.51 9.32 -5.54
N ALA A 141 -2.87 9.32 -4.25
CA ALA A 141 -2.66 10.49 -3.39
C ALA A 141 -1.17 10.84 -3.21
N MET A 142 -0.31 9.82 -3.05
CA MET A 142 1.14 9.99 -3.00
C MET A 142 1.69 10.57 -4.31
N TYR A 143 1.21 10.08 -5.46
CA TYR A 143 1.62 10.58 -6.78
C TYR A 143 1.32 12.08 -6.91
N ARG A 144 0.08 12.49 -6.57
CA ARG A 144 -0.32 13.91 -6.60
C ARG A 144 0.55 14.78 -5.70
N SER A 145 0.83 14.31 -4.48
CA SER A 145 1.66 15.02 -3.51
C SER A 145 3.11 15.14 -4.00
N PHE A 146 3.66 14.08 -4.60
CA PHE A 146 5.01 14.07 -5.17
C PHE A 146 5.14 15.06 -6.35
N THR A 147 4.19 15.03 -7.29
CA THR A 147 4.22 15.95 -8.45
C THR A 147 4.06 17.40 -8.03
N LYS A 148 3.28 17.69 -6.97
CA LYS A 148 3.17 19.04 -6.41
C LYS A 148 4.51 19.54 -5.88
N LEU A 149 5.18 18.73 -5.05
CA LEU A 149 6.49 19.07 -4.50
C LEU A 149 7.56 19.23 -5.59
N GLN A 150 7.55 18.35 -6.60
CA GLN A 150 8.48 18.45 -7.72
C GLN A 150 8.33 19.77 -8.51
N LYS A 151 7.09 20.25 -8.69
CA LYS A 151 6.83 21.55 -9.32
C LYS A 151 7.32 22.71 -8.45
N GLU A 152 7.11 22.64 -7.14
CA GLU A 152 7.60 23.65 -6.19
C GLU A 152 9.13 23.73 -6.20
N MET A 153 9.82 22.58 -6.23
CA MET A 153 11.28 22.52 -6.34
C MET A 153 11.79 23.13 -7.65
N LYS A 154 11.15 22.81 -8.79
CA LYS A 154 11.54 23.37 -10.09
C LYS A 154 11.39 24.90 -10.12
N LYS A 155 10.26 25.41 -9.62
CA LYS A 155 9.99 26.85 -9.53
C LYS A 155 11.00 27.57 -8.63
N GLN A 156 11.39 26.94 -7.52
CA GLN A 156 12.38 27.50 -6.61
C GLN A 156 13.77 27.55 -7.24
N ALA A 157 14.17 26.51 -8.00
CA ALA A 157 15.43 26.52 -8.75
C ALA A 157 15.47 27.61 -9.84
N GLU A 158 14.39 27.76 -10.62
CA GLU A 158 14.26 28.83 -11.62
C GLU A 158 14.36 30.24 -11.00
N PHE A 159 13.82 30.44 -9.79
CA PHE A 159 13.89 31.72 -9.09
C PHE A 159 15.29 32.10 -8.58
N TYR A 160 16.09 31.13 -8.14
CA TYR A 160 17.49 31.40 -7.75
C TYR A 160 18.36 31.69 -8.98
N ASP A 161 18.18 30.94 -10.06
CA ASP A 161 18.88 31.16 -11.34
C ASP A 161 18.60 32.56 -11.91
N GLU A 162 17.35 33.02 -11.89
CA GLU A 162 16.99 34.37 -12.34
C GLU A 162 17.58 35.49 -11.46
N LYS A 163 17.76 35.23 -10.16
CA LYS A 163 18.39 36.19 -9.24
C LYS A 163 19.89 36.28 -9.44
N ASP A 164 20.57 35.15 -9.60
CA ASP A 164 22.01 35.12 -9.83
C ASP A 164 22.38 35.83 -11.13
N ILE A 165 21.57 35.67 -12.19
CA ILE A 165 21.75 36.40 -13.46
C ILE A 165 21.59 37.91 -13.31
N LYS A 166 20.73 38.39 -12.40
CA LYS A 166 20.50 39.83 -12.18
C LYS A 166 21.52 40.50 -11.25
N LEU A 167 22.37 39.73 -10.57
CA LEU A 167 23.42 40.23 -9.67
C LEU A 167 24.81 40.30 -10.31
N THR A 168 24.99 39.74 -11.52
CA THR A 168 26.16 39.90 -12.40
C THR A 168 25.92 40.93 -13.48
#